data_AF-X1CCS4-F1
#
_entry.id   AF-X1CCS4-F1
#
_cell.length_a   1.000
_cell.length_b   1.000
_cell.length_c   1.000
_cell.angle_alpha   90.00
_cell.angle_beta   90.00
_cell.angle_gamma   90.00
#
_symmetry.space_group_name_H-M   'P 1'
#
loop_
_entity.id
_entity.type
_entity.pdbx_description
1 polymer ?
#
loop_
_entity_poly.entity_id
_entity_poly.type
_entity_poly.pdbx_seq_one_letter_code
_entity_poly.pdbx_strand_id
1 'polypeptide(L)'
;KFPEVENPIPLYYQLNEDEDKIFNETIRLIAQRFKYARYTPLLYYKGKITQPEELSQRNMGKFMKVLLVKRLESSFYAFRNSIDRFIHSYEMFLKEFDNGNVYVSKKYINKIFELLENDDDEEVQRLIDEVKAERYDSKNFSDEFKIDLQNDLDILKKIKVLWEDVSRDPKLEKLHRELSENKILKNKKLIIFTESKETAEYLTGNIGSKALGYNGSSNEAVRDKVINNFDARARNPRDDYKILVSTEVLSEGVNLHGSNIVTNYDIPWNPTRMMQRVV
;
A
#
# COMPACT_ATOMS: atom_id res chain seq x y z
N LYS A 1 -11.70 -34.81 -5.71
CA LYS A 1 -10.45 -34.63 -6.48
C LYS A 1 -10.09 -33.16 -6.32
N PHE A 2 -8.92 -32.82 -5.77
CA PHE A 2 -8.48 -31.42 -5.76
C PHE A 2 -8.36 -30.93 -7.21
N PRO A 3 -8.74 -29.68 -7.51
CA PRO A 3 -8.55 -29.11 -8.84
C PRO A 3 -7.05 -29.10 -9.18
N GLU A 4 -6.72 -29.35 -10.44
CA GLU A 4 -5.36 -29.25 -10.94
C GLU A 4 -5.02 -27.77 -11.10
N VAL A 5 -3.95 -27.31 -10.44
CA VAL A 5 -3.52 -25.91 -10.46
C VAL A 5 -2.70 -25.68 -11.73
N GLU A 6 -3.21 -24.84 -12.63
CA GLU A 6 -2.46 -24.40 -13.81
C GLU A 6 -1.33 -23.43 -13.44
N ASN A 7 -0.28 -23.39 -14.28
CA ASN A 7 0.82 -22.44 -14.09
C ASN A 7 0.32 -20.98 -14.22
N PRO A 8 0.85 -20.03 -13.43
CA PRO A 8 0.49 -18.62 -13.55
C PRO A 8 0.76 -18.08 -14.96
N ILE A 9 -0.22 -17.38 -15.52
CA ILE A 9 -0.11 -16.72 -16.84
C ILE A 9 0.10 -15.22 -16.60
N PRO A 10 1.21 -14.62 -17.08
CA PRO A 10 1.44 -13.20 -16.91
C PRO A 10 0.53 -12.36 -17.83
N LEU A 11 -0.05 -11.30 -17.27
CA LEU A 11 -0.83 -10.31 -18.01
C LEU A 11 -0.08 -8.97 -18.02
N TYR A 12 0.53 -8.64 -19.15
CA TYR A 12 1.32 -7.42 -19.28
C TYR A 12 0.47 -6.19 -19.63
N TYR A 13 0.79 -5.07 -19.00
CA TYR A 13 0.35 -3.73 -19.38
C TYR A 13 1.57 -2.92 -19.87
N GLN A 14 1.33 -1.80 -20.54
CA GLN A 14 2.39 -0.96 -21.11
C GLN A 14 2.16 0.49 -20.73
N LEU A 15 3.22 1.10 -20.21
CA LEU A 15 3.32 2.54 -20.08
C LEU A 15 3.57 3.14 -21.46
N ASN A 16 2.94 4.28 -21.77
CA ASN A 16 3.35 5.10 -22.90
C ASN A 16 4.67 5.84 -22.57
N GLU A 17 5.24 6.55 -23.54
CA GLU A 17 6.54 7.21 -23.35
C GLU A 17 6.57 8.21 -22.19
N ASP A 18 5.49 8.95 -21.96
CA ASP A 18 5.45 9.97 -20.92
C ASP A 18 5.18 9.36 -19.55
N GLU A 19 4.28 8.38 -19.46
CA GLU A 19 4.07 7.55 -18.27
C GLU A 19 5.37 6.85 -17.83
N ASP A 20 6.14 6.30 -18.77
CA ASP A 20 7.41 5.62 -18.49
C ASP A 20 8.48 6.60 -17.98
N LYS A 21 8.61 7.78 -18.60
CA LYS A 21 9.51 8.84 -18.13
C LYS A 21 9.16 9.26 -16.70
N ILE A 22 7.87 9.51 -16.43
CA ILE A 22 7.38 9.94 -15.11
C ILE A 22 7.64 8.85 -14.08
N PHE A 23 7.33 7.59 -14.40
CA PHE A 23 7.55 6.45 -13.52
C PHE A 23 9.03 6.29 -13.16
N ASN A 24 9.92 6.32 -14.15
CA ASN A 24 11.37 6.17 -13.94
C ASN A 24 11.98 7.35 -13.18
N GLU A 25 11.57 8.59 -13.48
CA GLU A 25 11.99 9.77 -12.71
C GLU A 25 11.52 9.67 -11.26
N THR A 26 10.31 9.19 -11.04
CA THR A 26 9.73 8.98 -9.70
C THR A 26 10.54 7.96 -8.90
N ILE A 27 10.85 6.81 -9.50
CA ILE A 27 11.74 5.80 -8.88
C ILE A 27 13.10 6.40 -8.54
N ARG A 28 13.71 7.16 -9.46
CA ARG A 28 15.00 7.80 -9.22
C ARG A 28 14.94 8.76 -8.02
N LEU A 29 13.90 9.59 -7.93
CA LEU A 29 13.71 10.54 -6.84
C LEU A 29 13.54 9.81 -5.49
N ILE A 30 12.60 8.88 -5.42
CA ILE A 30 12.25 8.10 -4.21
C ILE A 30 13.44 7.24 -3.74
N ALA A 31 14.17 6.63 -4.67
CA ALA A 31 15.19 5.66 -4.33
C ALA A 31 16.58 6.27 -4.07
N GLN A 32 16.91 7.38 -4.73
CA GLN A 32 18.29 7.93 -4.71
C GLN A 32 18.40 9.31 -4.07
N ARG A 33 17.33 10.12 -4.09
CA ARG A 33 17.39 11.52 -3.65
C ARG A 33 16.66 11.77 -2.33
N PHE A 34 15.57 11.06 -2.10
CA PHE A 34 14.75 11.18 -0.89
C PHE A 34 15.43 10.49 0.32
N LYS A 35 15.54 11.21 1.44
CA LYS A 35 16.26 10.81 2.66
C LYS A 35 15.39 10.11 3.68
N TYR A 36 14.07 10.30 3.61
CA TYR A 36 13.12 9.83 4.61
C TYR A 36 13.39 10.42 6.01
N ALA A 37 13.85 11.68 6.05
CA ALA A 37 14.36 12.33 7.26
C ALA A 37 13.30 12.39 8.38
N ARG A 38 12.02 12.63 8.02
CA ARG A 38 10.88 12.66 8.97
C ARG A 38 10.72 11.38 9.77
N TYR A 39 11.16 10.25 9.22
CA TYR A 39 11.04 8.94 9.84
C TYR A 39 12.33 8.47 10.53
N THR A 40 13.38 9.30 10.46
CA THR A 40 14.69 9.01 11.05
C THR A 40 15.26 10.14 11.94
N PRO A 41 14.43 10.90 12.69
CA PRO A 41 14.86 12.08 13.42
C PRO A 41 16.05 11.85 14.37
N LEU A 42 16.12 10.69 15.04
CA LEU A 42 17.19 10.42 16.00
C LEU A 42 18.56 10.27 15.33
N LEU A 43 18.63 10.02 14.03
CA LEU A 43 19.90 10.01 13.29
C LEU A 43 20.53 11.40 13.18
N TYR A 44 19.73 12.45 13.40
CA TYR A 44 20.17 13.85 13.40
C TYR A 44 20.28 14.44 14.81
N TYR A 45 19.99 13.65 15.85
CA TYR A 45 20.03 14.12 17.24
C TYR A 45 21.48 14.29 17.70
N LYS A 46 21.83 15.47 18.25
CA LYS A 46 23.18 15.79 18.75
C LYS A 46 23.52 15.08 20.06
N GLY A 47 22.50 14.62 20.79
CA GLY A 47 22.68 13.88 22.04
C GLY A 47 23.05 12.42 21.82
N LYS A 48 23.24 11.68 22.91
CA LYS A 48 23.53 10.24 22.83
C LYS A 48 22.27 9.46 22.48
N ILE A 49 22.38 8.58 21.50
CA ILE A 49 21.41 7.54 21.19
C ILE A 49 22.06 6.17 21.40
N THR A 50 21.26 5.18 21.75
CA THR A 50 21.70 3.80 21.87
C THR A 50 21.80 3.14 20.50
N GLN A 51 22.65 2.11 20.37
CA GLN A 51 22.76 1.34 19.13
C GLN A 51 21.42 0.74 18.65
N PRO A 52 20.55 0.19 19.53
CA PRO A 52 19.22 -0.26 19.13
C PRO A 52 18.32 0.85 18.56
N GLU A 53 18.36 2.07 19.14
CA GLU A 53 17.60 3.22 18.63
C GLU A 53 18.09 3.62 17.23
N GLU A 54 19.40 3.69 17.00
CA GLU A 54 19.97 4.00 15.69
C GLU A 54 19.54 2.98 14.63
N LEU A 55 19.66 1.68 14.94
CA LEU A 55 19.28 0.60 14.04
C LEU A 55 17.79 0.66 13.70
N SER A 56 16.94 0.90 14.71
CA SER A 56 15.50 1.04 14.55
C SER A 56 15.13 2.15 13.56
N GLN A 57 15.79 3.31 13.65
CA GLN A 57 15.58 4.43 12.73
C GLN A 57 16.05 4.10 11.31
N ARG A 58 17.24 3.50 11.15
CA ARG A 58 17.73 3.07 9.83
C ARG A 58 16.80 2.06 9.16
N ASN A 59 16.24 1.14 9.93
CA ASN A 59 15.25 0.20 9.43
C ASN A 59 13.96 0.91 9.03
N MET A 60 13.55 1.94 9.78
CA MET A 60 12.32 2.69 9.49
C MET A 60 12.45 3.44 8.18
N GLY A 61 13.56 4.14 7.95
CA GLY A 61 13.84 4.80 6.67
C GLY A 61 13.81 3.83 5.48
N LYS A 62 14.42 2.65 5.61
CA LYS A 62 14.37 1.60 4.58
C LYS A 62 12.96 1.10 4.32
N PHE A 63 12.18 0.93 5.38
CA PHE A 63 10.82 0.43 5.27
C PHE A 63 9.90 1.44 4.60
N MET A 64 9.96 2.71 5.00
CA MET A 64 9.18 3.78 4.34
C MET A 64 9.51 3.90 2.85
N LYS A 65 10.77 3.63 2.47
CA LYS A 65 11.18 3.53 1.06
C LYS A 65 10.50 2.36 0.34
N VAL A 66 10.54 1.17 0.92
CA VAL A 66 9.88 -0.01 0.34
C VAL A 66 8.38 0.22 0.21
N LEU A 67 7.74 0.79 1.23
CA LEU A 67 6.31 1.11 1.22
C LEU A 67 5.93 2.01 0.04
N LEU A 68 6.67 3.10 -0.17
CA LEU A 68 6.36 4.05 -1.23
C LEU A 68 6.53 3.44 -2.63
N VAL A 69 7.55 2.59 -2.82
CA VAL A 69 7.74 1.80 -4.05
C VAL A 69 6.61 0.79 -4.24
N LYS A 70 6.21 0.07 -3.19
CA LYS A 70 5.08 -0.87 -3.24
C LYS A 70 3.78 -0.19 -3.64
N ARG A 71 3.50 0.99 -3.10
CA ARG A 71 2.31 1.78 -3.45
C ARG A 71 2.33 2.19 -4.92
N LEU A 72 3.50 2.56 -5.45
CA LEU A 72 3.71 2.85 -6.87
C LEU A 72 3.46 1.63 -7.78
N GLU A 73 3.96 0.45 -7.40
CA GLU A 73 3.76 -0.79 -8.15
C GLU A 73 2.32 -1.33 -8.07
N SER A 74 1.63 -1.06 -6.96
CA SER A 74 0.28 -1.54 -6.70
C SER A 74 -0.75 -0.85 -7.61
N SER A 75 -0.94 0.46 -7.45
CA SER A 75 -1.80 1.27 -8.33
C SER A 75 -1.41 2.75 -8.29
N PHE A 76 -1.63 3.46 -9.40
CA PHE A 76 -1.40 4.91 -9.45
C PHE A 76 -2.26 5.67 -8.44
N TYR A 77 -3.46 5.16 -8.15
CA TYR A 77 -4.34 5.68 -7.11
C TYR A 77 -3.72 5.60 -5.71
N ALA A 78 -3.32 4.41 -5.26
CA ALA A 78 -2.72 4.20 -3.94
C ALA A 78 -1.40 5.00 -3.79
N PHE A 79 -0.63 5.10 -4.87
CA PHE A 79 0.58 5.91 -4.89
C PHE A 79 0.32 7.40 -4.65
N ARG A 80 -0.62 8.01 -5.38
CA ARG A 80 -0.96 9.43 -5.21
C ARG A 80 -1.45 9.73 -3.80
N ASN A 81 -2.34 8.89 -3.26
CA ASN A 81 -2.82 9.04 -1.90
C ASN A 81 -1.67 8.96 -0.89
N SER A 82 -0.71 8.06 -1.10
CA SER A 82 0.49 7.95 -0.27
C SER A 82 1.37 9.20 -0.35
N ILE A 83 1.59 9.76 -1.55
CA ILE A 83 2.33 11.01 -1.72
C ILE A 83 1.65 12.16 -0.98
N ASP A 84 0.33 12.29 -1.05
CA ASP A 84 -0.42 13.33 -0.35
C ASP A 84 -0.32 13.20 1.17
N ARG A 85 -0.43 11.98 1.70
CA ARG A 85 -0.21 11.71 3.14
C ARG A 85 1.21 12.07 3.56
N PHE A 86 2.22 11.72 2.75
CA PHE A 86 3.61 12.06 3.03
C PHE A 86 3.81 13.58 3.04
N ILE A 87 3.30 14.32 2.05
CA ILE A 87 3.41 15.78 1.99
C ILE A 87 2.82 16.40 3.25
N HIS A 88 1.57 16.06 3.59
CA HIS A 88 0.90 16.59 4.78
C HIS A 88 1.70 16.31 6.06
N SER A 89 2.17 15.08 6.19
CA SER A 89 2.98 14.61 7.30
C SER A 89 4.30 15.38 7.45
N TYR A 90 5.00 15.70 6.35
CA TYR A 90 6.21 16.52 6.36
C TYR A 90 5.90 17.98 6.69
N GLU A 91 4.83 18.55 6.15
CA GLU A 91 4.40 19.93 6.42
C GLU A 91 4.08 20.12 7.91
N MET A 92 3.34 19.18 8.51
CA MET A 92 3.04 19.20 9.94
C MET A 92 4.30 19.05 10.79
N PHE A 93 5.23 18.16 10.40
CA PHE A 93 6.48 17.97 11.13
C PHE A 93 7.39 19.20 11.07
N LEU A 94 7.54 19.82 9.89
CA LEU A 94 8.32 21.05 9.71
C LEU A 94 7.72 22.22 10.50
N LYS A 95 6.38 22.35 10.52
CA LYS A 95 5.70 23.35 11.35
C LYS A 95 6.03 23.17 12.84
N GLU A 96 6.00 21.96 13.35
CA GLU A 96 6.37 21.70 14.75
C GLU A 96 7.87 21.90 15.02
N PHE A 97 8.73 21.54 14.07
CA PHE A 97 10.17 21.82 14.14
C PHE A 97 10.43 23.32 14.30
N ASP A 98 9.74 24.15 13.51
CA ASP A 98 9.82 25.61 13.55
C ASP A 98 9.24 26.20 14.84
N ASN A 99 8.26 25.53 15.45
CA ASN A 99 7.76 25.85 16.78
C ASN A 99 8.73 25.44 17.92
N GLY A 100 9.88 24.84 17.60
CA GLY A 100 10.88 24.41 18.58
C GLY A 100 10.75 22.95 19.01
N ASN A 101 9.86 22.17 18.39
CA ASN A 101 9.51 20.83 18.84
C ASN A 101 9.90 19.76 17.82
N VAL A 102 10.50 18.67 18.29
CA VAL A 102 10.65 17.44 17.51
C VAL A 102 10.03 16.30 18.29
N TYR A 103 9.05 15.64 17.68
CA TYR A 103 8.35 14.52 18.28
C TYR A 103 8.89 13.21 17.74
N VAL A 104 9.39 12.37 18.65
CA VAL A 104 9.91 11.04 18.30
C VAL A 104 9.12 9.99 19.06
N SER A 105 8.55 9.05 18.32
CA SER A 105 7.86 7.91 18.92
C SER A 105 8.81 6.73 19.07
N LYS A 106 9.43 6.53 20.23
CA LYS A 106 10.32 5.36 20.44
C LYS A 106 9.54 4.06 20.63
N LYS A 107 8.41 4.13 21.33
CA LYS A 107 7.65 2.96 21.77
C LYS A 107 6.79 2.36 20.66
N TYR A 108 6.34 3.17 19.71
CA TYR A 108 5.42 2.74 18.66
C TYR A 108 6.10 2.50 17.32
N ILE A 109 7.42 2.67 17.18
CA ILE A 109 8.12 2.35 15.93
C ILE A 109 7.82 0.91 15.48
N ASN A 110 7.96 -0.07 16.38
CA ASN A 110 7.68 -1.47 16.06
C ASN A 110 6.19 -1.70 15.73
N LYS A 111 5.29 -0.97 16.38
CA LYS A 111 3.85 -1.05 16.09
C LYS A 111 3.51 -0.43 14.73
N ILE A 112 4.12 0.70 14.40
CA ILE A 112 4.00 1.35 13.09
C ILE A 112 4.54 0.43 12.00
N PHE A 113 5.69 -0.22 12.22
CA PHE A 113 6.20 -1.24 11.30
C PHE A 113 5.19 -2.37 11.08
N GLU A 114 4.70 -2.98 12.15
CA GLU A 114 3.72 -4.08 12.08
C GLU A 114 2.45 -3.66 11.31
N LEU A 115 1.92 -2.47 11.60
CA LEU A 115 0.70 -1.99 10.95
C LEU A 115 0.92 -1.66 9.48
N LEU A 116 2.06 -1.08 9.13
CA LEU A 116 2.41 -0.85 7.74
C LEU A 116 2.66 -2.17 6.97
N GLU A 117 3.17 -3.21 7.61
CA GLU A 117 3.28 -4.55 7.00
C GLU A 117 1.92 -5.20 6.73
N ASN A 118 0.91 -4.81 7.50
CA ASN A 118 -0.47 -5.26 7.36
C ASN A 118 -1.35 -4.28 6.56
N ASP A 119 -0.73 -3.27 5.91
CA ASP A 119 -1.41 -2.24 5.12
C ASP A 119 -2.53 -1.49 5.90
N ASP A 120 -2.39 -1.38 7.22
CA ASP A 120 -3.31 -0.66 8.11
C ASP A 120 -2.88 0.81 8.24
N ASP A 121 -2.94 1.51 7.10
CA ASP A 121 -2.55 2.92 6.99
C ASP A 121 -3.39 3.82 7.93
N GLU A 122 -4.62 3.43 8.28
CA GLU A 122 -5.51 4.16 9.19
C GLU A 122 -5.05 4.06 10.65
N GLU A 123 -4.71 2.87 11.14
CA GLU A 123 -4.15 2.71 12.48
C GLU A 123 -2.78 3.38 12.58
N VAL A 124 -1.97 3.33 11.51
CA VAL A 124 -0.69 4.06 11.47
C VAL A 124 -0.92 5.56 11.64
N GLN A 125 -1.88 6.12 10.91
CA GLN A 125 -2.22 7.54 11.02
C GLN A 125 -2.76 7.87 12.42
N ARG A 126 -3.65 7.03 12.97
CA ARG A 126 -4.18 7.22 14.32
C ARG A 126 -3.08 7.15 15.38
N LEU A 127 -2.16 6.20 15.27
CA LEU A 127 -1.01 6.11 16.19
C LEU A 127 -0.09 7.32 16.07
N ILE A 128 0.03 7.93 14.88
CA ILE A 128 0.76 9.18 14.64
C ILE A 128 0.01 10.39 15.25
N ASP A 129 -1.31 10.36 15.30
CA ASP A 129 -2.14 11.44 15.84
C ASP A 129 -2.32 11.33 17.37
N GLU A 130 -2.38 10.11 17.91
CA GLU A 130 -2.55 9.81 19.34
C GLU A 130 -1.25 9.87 20.16
N VAL A 131 -0.09 10.10 19.53
CA VAL A 131 1.20 9.79 20.15
C VAL A 131 1.40 10.54 21.47
N LYS A 132 1.62 9.78 22.54
CA LYS A 132 2.52 10.17 23.64
C LYS A 132 3.96 10.14 23.13
N ALA A 133 4.30 11.10 22.27
CA ALA A 133 5.65 11.19 21.69
C ALA A 133 6.61 11.76 22.73
N GLU A 134 7.87 11.34 22.67
CA GLU A 134 8.92 12.06 23.39
C GLU A 134 9.16 13.38 22.64
N ARG A 135 8.95 14.49 23.33
CA ARG A 135 9.22 15.83 22.81
C ARG A 135 10.67 16.19 23.08
N TYR A 136 11.37 16.55 22.02
CA TYR A 136 12.71 17.11 22.06
C TYR A 136 12.68 18.59 21.63
N ASP A 137 13.61 19.39 22.15
CA ASP A 137 13.88 20.73 21.62
C ASP A 137 14.56 20.61 20.26
N SER A 138 14.05 21.31 19.24
CA SER A 138 14.60 21.24 17.88
C SER A 138 16.06 21.69 17.79
N LYS A 139 16.54 22.53 18.72
CA LYS A 139 17.95 22.96 18.80
C LYS A 139 18.92 21.81 19.09
N ASN A 140 18.41 20.71 19.67
CA ASN A 140 19.20 19.50 19.94
C ASN A 140 19.41 18.63 18.69
N PHE A 141 18.90 19.03 17.52
CA PHE A 141 19.15 18.35 16.25
C PHE A 141 20.15 19.14 15.41
N SER A 142 20.83 18.45 14.50
CA SER A 142 21.76 19.06 13.56
C SER A 142 21.05 19.94 12.54
N ASP A 143 21.75 20.95 12.02
CA ASP A 143 21.16 21.91 11.08
C ASP A 143 20.79 21.23 9.75
N GLU A 144 21.51 20.14 9.41
CA GLU A 144 21.21 19.26 8.28
C GLU A 144 19.82 18.63 8.37
N PHE A 145 19.25 18.48 9.57
CA PHE A 145 17.95 17.83 9.71
C PHE A 145 16.84 18.62 9.03
N LYS A 146 16.78 19.93 9.29
CA LYS A 146 15.79 20.81 8.66
C LYS A 146 16.01 20.90 7.14
N ILE A 147 17.27 20.91 6.71
CA ILE A 147 17.63 20.93 5.28
C ILE A 147 17.11 19.66 4.59
N ASP A 148 17.37 18.48 5.17
CA ASP A 148 16.94 17.21 4.59
C ASP A 148 15.40 17.06 4.63
N LEU A 149 14.73 17.52 5.70
CA LEU A 149 13.26 17.55 5.77
C LEU A 149 12.64 18.41 4.67
N GLN A 150 13.22 19.60 4.41
CA GLN A 150 12.73 20.49 3.36
C GLN A 150 12.99 19.91 1.98
N ASN A 151 14.20 19.39 1.73
CA ASN A 151 14.53 18.73 0.46
C ASN A 151 13.61 17.54 0.19
N ASP A 152 13.31 16.74 1.21
CA ASP A 152 12.35 15.65 1.11
C ASP A 152 10.94 16.16 0.73
N LEU A 153 10.44 17.18 1.43
CA LEU A 153 9.14 17.79 1.09
C LEU A 153 9.10 18.32 -0.36
N ASP A 154 10.17 18.98 -0.81
CA ASP A 154 10.28 19.50 -2.16
C ASP A 154 10.29 18.39 -3.21
N ILE A 155 10.97 17.27 -2.95
CA ILE A 155 10.93 16.08 -3.80
C ILE A 155 9.51 15.51 -3.87
N LEU A 156 8.81 15.39 -2.74
CA LEU A 156 7.43 14.89 -2.72
C LEU A 156 6.49 15.80 -3.53
N LYS A 157 6.61 17.12 -3.38
CA LYS A 157 5.83 18.10 -4.15
C LYS A 157 6.15 18.02 -5.64
N LYS A 158 7.43 17.85 -6.00
CA LYS A 158 7.82 17.61 -7.40
C LYS A 158 7.19 16.33 -7.94
N ILE A 159 7.23 15.23 -7.18
CA ILE A 159 6.58 13.98 -7.57
C ILE A 159 5.08 14.21 -7.76
N LYS A 160 4.40 14.87 -6.82
CA LYS A 160 2.97 15.18 -6.95
C LYS A 160 2.67 15.87 -8.29
N VAL A 161 3.41 16.92 -8.62
CA VAL A 161 3.27 17.66 -9.90
C VAL A 161 3.51 16.75 -11.11
N LEU A 162 4.55 15.90 -11.10
CA LEU A 162 4.81 14.95 -12.19
C LEU A 162 3.61 14.01 -12.46
N TRP A 163 2.82 13.71 -11.43
CA TRP A 163 1.70 12.77 -11.51
C TRP A 163 0.34 13.45 -11.68
N GLU A 164 0.26 14.79 -11.68
CA GLU A 164 -0.99 15.55 -11.87
C GLU A 164 -1.61 15.30 -13.24
N ASP A 165 -0.79 15.27 -14.30
CA ASP A 165 -1.25 15.12 -15.69
C ASP A 165 -1.41 13.65 -16.14
N VAL A 166 -1.06 12.67 -15.29
CA VAL A 166 -1.15 11.24 -15.63
C VAL A 166 -2.60 10.75 -15.47
N SER A 167 -3.48 11.04 -16.44
CA SER A 167 -4.89 10.62 -16.33
C SER A 167 -5.13 9.15 -16.64
N ARG A 168 -4.26 8.53 -17.43
CA ARG A 168 -4.40 7.15 -17.90
C ARG A 168 -3.85 6.15 -16.89
N ASP A 169 -4.60 5.07 -16.66
CA ASP A 169 -4.18 3.93 -15.83
C ASP A 169 -4.09 2.67 -16.72
N PRO A 170 -2.91 2.38 -17.31
CA PRO A 170 -2.74 1.27 -18.24
C PRO A 170 -2.98 -0.10 -17.61
N LYS A 171 -2.76 -0.22 -16.30
CA LYS A 171 -2.94 -1.47 -15.56
C LYS A 171 -4.43 -1.74 -15.32
N LEU A 172 -5.20 -0.72 -14.97
CA LEU A 172 -6.66 -0.80 -14.87
C LEU A 172 -7.32 -1.02 -16.24
N GLU A 173 -6.89 -0.30 -17.29
CA GLU A 173 -7.36 -0.52 -18.66
C GLU A 173 -7.13 -1.96 -19.12
N LYS A 174 -5.94 -2.51 -18.84
CA LYS A 174 -5.61 -3.91 -19.10
C LYS A 174 -6.56 -4.83 -18.34
N LEU A 175 -6.79 -4.60 -17.05
CA LEU A 175 -7.71 -5.41 -16.26
C LEU A 175 -9.12 -5.41 -16.85
N HIS A 176 -9.66 -4.24 -17.22
CA HIS A 176 -10.99 -4.15 -17.84
C HIS A 176 -11.08 -4.91 -19.17
N ARG A 177 -10.05 -4.81 -20.01
CA ARG A 177 -9.97 -5.56 -21.27
C ARG A 177 -9.96 -7.07 -21.00
N GLU A 178 -9.14 -7.52 -20.06
CA GLU A 178 -9.03 -8.94 -19.71
C GLU A 178 -10.36 -9.47 -19.12
N LEU A 179 -11.03 -8.71 -18.24
CA LEU A 179 -12.33 -9.10 -17.68
C LEU A 179 -13.46 -9.16 -18.74
N SER A 180 -13.34 -8.43 -19.85
CA SER A 180 -14.38 -8.32 -20.88
C SER A 180 -14.15 -9.21 -22.11
N GLU A 181 -12.89 -9.50 -22.46
CA GLU A 181 -12.51 -10.18 -23.69
C GLU A 181 -11.86 -11.55 -23.47
N ASN A 182 -11.16 -11.75 -22.34
CA ASN A 182 -10.43 -13.00 -22.10
C ASN A 182 -11.41 -14.15 -21.85
N LYS A 183 -11.38 -15.19 -22.69
CA LYS A 183 -12.29 -16.34 -22.61
C LYS A 183 -12.19 -17.11 -21.29
N ILE A 184 -11.03 -17.03 -20.61
CA ILE A 184 -10.81 -17.67 -19.31
C ILE A 184 -11.48 -16.83 -18.22
N LEU A 185 -11.33 -15.50 -18.23
CA LEU A 185 -11.82 -14.62 -17.15
C LEU A 185 -13.28 -14.19 -17.31
N LYS A 186 -13.70 -13.96 -18.56
CA LYS A 186 -15.01 -13.39 -18.90
C LYS A 186 -16.14 -14.25 -18.35
N ASN A 187 -17.08 -13.60 -17.66
CA ASN A 187 -18.27 -14.21 -17.06
C ASN A 187 -17.98 -15.34 -16.06
N LYS A 188 -16.75 -15.46 -15.55
CA LYS A 188 -16.40 -16.41 -14.49
C LYS A 188 -16.41 -15.76 -13.11
N LYS A 189 -16.54 -16.59 -12.07
CA LYS A 189 -16.22 -16.17 -10.69
C LYS A 189 -14.71 -16.16 -10.53
N LEU A 190 -14.17 -15.03 -10.09
CA LEU A 190 -12.73 -14.83 -9.94
C LEU A 190 -12.43 -14.02 -8.69
N ILE A 191 -11.20 -14.21 -8.20
CA ILE A 191 -10.66 -13.49 -7.06
C ILE A 191 -9.47 -12.67 -7.54
N ILE A 192 -9.47 -11.38 -7.26
CA ILE A 192 -8.37 -10.45 -7.52
C ILE A 192 -7.71 -10.15 -6.18
N PHE A 193 -6.43 -10.49 -6.04
CA PHE A 193 -5.63 -10.10 -4.89
C PHE A 193 -4.75 -8.89 -5.19
N THR A 194 -4.61 -8.01 -4.22
CA THR A 194 -3.64 -6.90 -4.20
C THR A 194 -3.07 -6.79 -2.79
N GLU A 195 -1.89 -6.24 -2.57
CA GLU A 195 -1.40 -5.98 -1.21
C GLU A 195 -2.10 -4.76 -0.60
N SER A 196 -2.31 -3.69 -1.37
CA SER A 196 -2.84 -2.44 -0.84
C SER A 196 -4.36 -2.44 -0.65
N LYS A 197 -4.82 -2.09 0.57
CA LYS A 197 -6.22 -1.80 0.87
C LYS A 197 -6.82 -0.76 -0.08
N GLU A 198 -6.12 0.35 -0.31
CA GLU A 198 -6.57 1.41 -1.20
C GLU A 198 -6.72 0.93 -2.65
N THR A 199 -5.79 0.09 -3.12
CA THR A 199 -5.92 -0.55 -4.43
C THR A 199 -7.13 -1.48 -4.48
N ALA A 200 -7.40 -2.26 -3.43
CA ALA A 200 -8.56 -3.15 -3.39
C ALA A 200 -9.89 -2.37 -3.51
N GLU A 201 -9.99 -1.25 -2.79
CA GLU A 201 -11.15 -0.34 -2.83
C GLU A 201 -11.27 0.34 -4.19
N TYR A 202 -10.17 0.86 -4.73
CA TYR A 202 -10.09 1.47 -6.05
C TYR A 202 -10.55 0.50 -7.15
N LEU A 203 -10.05 -0.73 -7.16
CA LEU A 203 -10.44 -1.76 -8.12
C LEU A 203 -11.92 -2.15 -7.96
N THR A 204 -12.40 -2.30 -6.72
CA THR A 204 -13.81 -2.61 -6.46
C THR A 204 -14.72 -1.53 -7.05
N GLY A 205 -14.40 -0.26 -6.83
CA GLY A 205 -15.14 0.88 -7.39
C GLY A 205 -15.13 0.92 -8.92
N ASN A 206 -13.96 0.72 -9.54
CA ASN A 206 -13.82 0.77 -11.00
C ASN A 206 -14.48 -0.43 -11.71
N ILE A 207 -14.45 -1.63 -11.12
CA ILE A 207 -15.14 -2.81 -11.66
C ILE A 207 -16.67 -2.67 -11.48
N GLY A 208 -17.11 -1.96 -10.44
CA GLY A 208 -18.50 -1.59 -10.22
C GLY A 208 -19.33 -2.72 -9.63
N SER A 209 -20.62 -2.79 -9.99
CA SER A 209 -21.63 -3.63 -9.32
C SER A 209 -21.35 -5.14 -9.32
N LYS A 210 -20.44 -5.61 -10.17
CA LYS A 210 -20.04 -7.03 -10.23
C LYS A 210 -18.98 -7.41 -9.21
N ALA A 211 -18.35 -6.43 -8.57
CA ALA A 211 -17.27 -6.62 -7.60
C ALA A 211 -17.77 -6.50 -6.16
N LEU A 212 -17.21 -7.34 -5.30
CA LEU A 212 -17.29 -7.24 -3.85
C LEU A 212 -15.87 -7.04 -3.31
N GLY A 213 -15.65 -5.97 -2.56
CA GLY A 213 -14.37 -5.72 -1.89
C GLY A 213 -14.33 -6.37 -0.51
N TYR A 214 -13.17 -6.90 -0.14
CA TYR A 214 -12.89 -7.41 1.20
C TYR A 214 -11.48 -7.02 1.65
N ASN A 215 -11.32 -6.42 2.81
CA ASN A 215 -10.01 -6.06 3.36
C ASN A 215 -10.02 -6.18 4.90
N GLY A 216 -8.90 -5.86 5.55
CA GLY A 216 -8.77 -5.97 7.01
C GLY A 216 -9.77 -5.15 7.82
N SER A 217 -10.41 -4.15 7.21
CA SER A 217 -11.45 -3.32 7.85
C SER A 217 -12.88 -3.80 7.55
N SER A 218 -13.05 -4.89 6.79
CA SER A 218 -14.36 -5.48 6.50
C SER A 218 -15.03 -6.06 7.74
N ASN A 219 -16.31 -5.75 7.96
CA ASN A 219 -17.10 -6.30 9.06
C ASN A 219 -17.71 -7.68 8.73
N GLU A 220 -18.34 -8.29 9.74
CA GLU A 220 -19.00 -9.59 9.64
C GLU A 220 -20.07 -9.64 8.53
N ALA A 221 -20.82 -8.56 8.31
CA ALA A 221 -21.83 -8.50 7.27
C ALA A 221 -21.22 -8.56 5.85
N VAL A 222 -20.04 -7.97 5.64
CA VAL A 222 -19.30 -8.11 4.36
C VAL A 222 -18.77 -9.53 4.24
N ARG A 223 -18.23 -10.10 5.32
CA ARG A 223 -17.78 -11.50 5.36
C ARG A 223 -18.90 -12.47 4.97
N ASP A 224 -20.11 -12.27 5.49
CA ASP A 224 -21.28 -13.08 5.14
C ASP A 224 -21.67 -12.94 3.67
N LYS A 225 -21.55 -11.75 3.08
CA LYS A 225 -21.76 -11.56 1.63
C LYS A 225 -20.73 -12.34 0.82
N VAL A 226 -19.47 -12.33 1.25
CA VAL A 226 -18.40 -13.09 0.60
C VAL A 226 -18.69 -14.58 0.68
N ILE A 227 -19.02 -15.11 1.87
CA ILE A 227 -19.38 -16.52 2.05
C ILE A 227 -20.56 -16.88 1.14
N ASN A 228 -21.67 -16.13 1.22
CA ASN A 228 -22.87 -16.46 0.44
C ASN A 228 -22.64 -16.40 -1.08
N ASN A 229 -21.69 -15.60 -1.58
CA ASN A 229 -21.43 -15.49 -3.02
C ASN A 229 -20.29 -16.37 -3.54
N PHE A 230 -19.28 -16.68 -2.74
CA PHE A 230 -18.04 -17.31 -3.20
C PHE A 230 -17.73 -18.64 -2.52
N ASP A 231 -18.40 -18.97 -1.40
CA ASP A 231 -18.25 -20.25 -0.72
C ASP A 231 -19.16 -21.32 -1.34
N ALA A 232 -18.56 -22.41 -1.84
CA ALA A 232 -19.30 -23.52 -2.44
C ALA A 232 -20.19 -24.28 -1.44
N ARG A 233 -19.97 -24.11 -0.13
CA ARG A 233 -20.71 -24.72 0.97
C ARG A 233 -21.61 -23.72 1.72
N ALA A 234 -21.83 -22.53 1.14
CA ALA A 234 -22.68 -21.52 1.75
C ALA A 234 -24.08 -22.06 2.07
N ARG A 235 -24.62 -21.70 3.24
CA ARG A 235 -25.99 -22.07 3.65
C ARG A 235 -27.05 -21.39 2.78
N ASN A 236 -26.79 -20.16 2.37
CA ASN A 236 -27.69 -19.33 1.56
C ASN A 236 -26.94 -18.83 0.31
N PRO A 237 -26.69 -19.70 -0.68
CA PRO A 237 -25.89 -19.34 -1.85
C PRO A 237 -26.56 -18.22 -2.66
N ARG A 238 -25.74 -17.26 -3.10
CA ARG A 238 -26.10 -16.12 -3.94
C ARG A 238 -25.13 -15.97 -5.10
N ASP A 239 -25.54 -15.23 -6.11
CA ASP A 239 -24.73 -14.96 -7.30
C ASP A 239 -24.76 -13.48 -7.71
N ASP A 240 -24.87 -12.61 -6.70
CA ASP A 240 -24.92 -11.16 -6.83
C ASP A 240 -23.60 -10.61 -7.36
N TYR A 241 -22.47 -11.25 -7.01
CA TYR A 241 -21.12 -10.83 -7.36
C TYR A 241 -20.35 -11.90 -8.14
N LYS A 242 -19.58 -11.43 -9.12
CA LYS A 242 -18.69 -12.27 -9.95
C LYS A 242 -17.23 -12.12 -9.58
N ILE A 243 -16.85 -11.00 -8.99
CA ILE A 243 -15.46 -10.66 -8.71
C ILE A 243 -15.32 -10.37 -7.23
N LEU A 244 -14.43 -11.07 -6.55
CA LEU A 244 -13.99 -10.72 -5.20
C LEU A 244 -12.65 -10.00 -5.30
N VAL A 245 -12.52 -8.80 -4.77
CA VAL A 245 -11.24 -8.09 -4.66
C VAL A 245 -10.79 -8.12 -3.20
N SER A 246 -9.60 -8.65 -2.91
CA SER A 246 -9.13 -8.85 -1.54
C SER A 246 -7.66 -8.48 -1.32
N THR A 247 -7.32 -8.02 -0.11
CA THR A 247 -5.92 -7.76 0.28
C THR A 247 -5.15 -9.04 0.66
N GLU A 248 -5.86 -9.99 1.25
CA GLU A 248 -5.32 -11.26 1.74
C GLU A 248 -6.27 -12.42 1.46
N VAL A 249 -5.76 -13.64 1.61
CA VAL A 249 -6.62 -14.83 1.65
C VAL A 249 -7.52 -14.70 2.88
N LEU A 250 -8.81 -14.97 2.70
CA LEU A 250 -9.73 -15.09 3.84
C LEU A 250 -9.19 -16.19 4.76
N SER A 251 -8.60 -15.81 5.89
CA SER A 251 -8.07 -16.72 6.88
C SER A 251 -9.22 -17.44 7.60
N GLU A 252 -9.08 -18.77 7.69
CA GLU A 252 -9.94 -19.77 8.35
C GLU A 252 -11.47 -19.70 8.09
N GLY A 253 -11.97 -20.73 7.39
CA GLY A 253 -13.39 -21.09 7.37
C GLY A 253 -14.21 -20.61 6.17
N VAL A 254 -13.60 -19.90 5.20
CA VAL A 254 -14.26 -19.59 3.91
C VAL A 254 -13.67 -20.47 2.80
N ASN A 255 -14.49 -21.31 2.20
CA ASN A 255 -14.09 -22.20 1.13
C ASN A 255 -14.23 -21.49 -0.23
N LEU A 256 -13.18 -20.78 -0.62
CA LEU A 256 -13.14 -20.02 -1.88
C LEU A 256 -13.00 -20.87 -3.15
N HIS A 257 -13.03 -22.20 -3.06
CA HIS A 257 -12.91 -23.10 -4.22
C HIS A 257 -14.08 -22.97 -5.22
N GLY A 258 -15.14 -22.22 -4.91
CA GLY A 258 -16.14 -21.81 -5.89
C GLY A 258 -15.61 -20.88 -6.99
N SER A 259 -14.42 -20.29 -6.78
CA SER A 259 -13.68 -19.51 -7.77
C SER A 259 -12.48 -20.29 -8.26
N ASN A 260 -12.50 -20.69 -9.54
CA ASN A 260 -11.40 -21.45 -10.14
C ASN A 260 -10.30 -20.55 -10.72
N ILE A 261 -10.39 -19.24 -10.51
CA ILE A 261 -9.53 -18.24 -11.15
C ILE A 261 -9.08 -17.23 -10.10
N VAL A 262 -7.77 -17.14 -9.94
CA VAL A 262 -7.09 -16.17 -9.07
C VAL A 262 -6.23 -15.26 -9.93
N THR A 263 -6.39 -13.95 -9.77
CA THR A 263 -5.58 -12.91 -10.41
C THR A 263 -4.82 -12.15 -9.33
N ASN A 264 -3.49 -12.13 -9.39
CA ASN A 264 -2.69 -11.25 -8.56
C ASN A 264 -2.48 -9.93 -9.31
N TYR A 265 -3.09 -8.85 -8.83
CA TYR A 265 -2.98 -7.52 -9.43
C TYR A 265 -1.60 -6.91 -9.22
N ASP A 266 -1.01 -7.14 -8.04
CA ASP A 266 0.40 -6.89 -7.75
C ASP A 266 1.04 -8.16 -7.20
N ILE A 267 2.35 -8.29 -7.43
CA ILE A 267 3.11 -9.46 -7.00
C ILE A 267 3.53 -9.22 -5.55
N PRO A 268 3.14 -10.11 -4.62
CA PRO A 268 3.60 -9.98 -3.26
C PRO A 268 5.10 -10.24 -3.21
N TRP A 269 5.82 -9.36 -2.53
CA TRP A 269 7.29 -9.45 -2.42
C TRP A 269 7.76 -10.70 -1.68
N ASN A 270 6.90 -11.30 -0.85
CA ASN A 270 7.13 -12.60 -0.24
C ASN A 270 6.55 -13.70 -1.15
N PRO A 271 7.38 -14.53 -1.84
CA PRO A 271 6.90 -15.57 -2.74
C PRO A 271 5.97 -16.59 -2.06
N THR A 272 6.13 -16.80 -0.76
CA THR A 272 5.27 -17.69 0.03
C THR A 272 3.84 -17.17 0.12
N ARG A 273 3.62 -15.85 0.15
CA ARG A 273 2.28 -15.25 0.11
C ARG A 273 1.58 -15.52 -1.22
N MET A 274 2.33 -15.57 -2.33
CA MET A 274 1.76 -15.92 -3.63
C MET A 274 1.26 -17.37 -3.65
N MET A 275 2.01 -18.31 -3.05
CA MET A 275 1.57 -19.69 -2.93
C MET A 275 0.34 -19.84 -2.03
N GLN A 276 0.29 -19.16 -0.89
CA GLN A 276 -0.87 -19.19 0.02
C GLN A 276 -2.17 -18.72 -0.65
N ARG A 277 -2.10 -17.81 -1.63
CA ARG A 277 -3.26 -17.31 -2.38
C ARG A 277 -3.89 -18.32 -3.35
N VAL A 278 -3.18 -19.40 -3.66
CA VAL A 278 -3.59 -20.40 -4.67
C VAL A 278 -3.98 -21.74 -4.02
N VAL A 279 -3.68 -21.91 -2.73
CA VAL A 279 -4.01 -23.10 -1.91
C VAL A 279 -5.42 -22.97 -1.33
#